data_AF-A0A8K1D2H2-F1
#
_entry.id   AF-A0A8K1D2H2-F1
#
_cell.length_a   1.000
_cell.length_b   1.000
_cell.length_c   1.000
_cell.angle_alpha   90.00
_cell.angle_beta   90.00
_cell.angle_gamma   90.00
#
_symmetry.space_group_name_H-M   'P 1'
#
loop_
_entity.id
_entity.type
_entity.pdbx_description
1 polymer ?
#
loop_
_entity_poly.entity_id
_entity_poly.type
_entity_poly.pdbx_seq_one_letter_code
_entity_poly.pdbx_strand_id
1 'polypeptide(L)'
;MDILVENSKSRSGKHAIRTLIFKIEKESISQLELSGKKVSPTYVVGDAKIVNLPNKGTFVYVHLLKNIQDRVVGKVIVYEDGRVVLIM
;
A
#
# COMPACT_ATOMS: atom_id res chain seq x y z
N MET A 1 -3.53 4.71 -12.63
CA MET A 1 -3.72 5.60 -11.45
C MET A 1 -2.48 5.54 -10.58
N ASP A 2 -2.02 6.65 -10.00
CA ASP A 2 -0.79 6.66 -9.19
C ASP A 2 -1.08 6.37 -7.72
N ILE A 3 -0.34 5.42 -7.13
CA ILE A 3 -0.50 4.99 -5.74
C ILE A 3 0.86 5.04 -5.04
N LEU A 4 0.86 5.50 -3.79
CA LEU A 4 2.03 5.42 -2.91
C LEU A 4 2.15 4.02 -2.30
N VAL A 5 3.26 3.35 -2.59
CA VAL A 5 3.68 2.13 -1.92
C VAL A 5 4.85 2.47 -1.01
N GLU A 6 4.72 2.17 0.27
CA GLU A 6 5.68 2.47 1.31
C GLU A 6 5.85 1.30 2.29
N ASN A 7 7.11 1.07 2.67
CA ASN A 7 7.49 0.20 3.76
C ASN A 7 8.57 0.91 4.57
N SER A 8 8.16 1.63 5.61
CA SER A 8 9.07 2.47 6.39
C SER A 8 8.77 2.45 7.88
N LYS A 9 9.77 2.80 8.69
CA LYS A 9 9.66 2.92 10.14
C LYS A 9 10.53 4.04 10.70
N SER A 10 10.11 4.59 11.83
CA SER A 10 10.91 5.51 12.65
C SER A 10 12.22 4.84 13.09
N ARG A 11 13.25 5.62 13.44
CA ARG A 11 14.54 5.07 13.93
C ARG A 11 14.37 4.12 15.11
N SER A 12 13.44 4.44 16.01
CA SER A 12 13.13 3.63 17.20
C SER A 12 12.15 2.48 16.94
N GLY A 13 11.58 2.36 15.73
CA GLY A 13 10.60 1.32 15.37
C GLY A 13 9.22 1.49 16.01
N LYS A 14 8.99 2.59 16.75
CA LYS A 14 7.72 2.91 17.41
C LYS A 14 6.61 3.22 16.42
N HIS A 15 6.95 3.86 15.31
CA HIS A 15 6.04 4.10 14.21
C HIS A 15 6.50 3.36 12.96
N ALA A 16 5.54 2.82 12.21
CA ALA A 16 5.81 2.15 10.93
C ALA A 16 4.61 2.27 9.98
N ILE A 17 4.88 2.36 8.69
CA ILE A 17 3.90 2.25 7.61
C ILE A 17 4.28 1.04 6.76
N ARG A 18 3.29 0.25 6.41
CA ARG A 18 3.41 -0.77 5.37
C ARG A 18 2.20 -0.75 4.48
N THR A 19 2.44 -0.63 3.18
CA THR A 19 1.40 -0.74 2.17
C THR A 19 1.61 -1.97 1.32
N LEU A 20 0.53 -2.60 0.90
CA LEU A 20 0.55 -3.78 0.04
C LEU A 20 -0.49 -3.59 -1.07
N ILE A 21 -0.18 -4.11 -2.25
CA ILE A 21 -1.13 -4.17 -3.36
C ILE A 21 -1.33 -5.64 -3.69
N PHE A 22 -2.59 -6.05 -3.79
CA PHE A 22 -2.97 -7.38 -4.27
C PHE A 22 -3.75 -7.23 -5.57
N LYS A 23 -3.54 -8.15 -6.50
CA LYS A 23 -4.37 -8.33 -7.69
C LYS A 23 -5.29 -9.50 -7.48
N ILE A 24 -6.57 -9.32 -7.80
CA ILE A 24 -7.56 -10.38 -7.81
C ILE A 24 -7.76 -10.83 -9.25
N GLU A 25 -7.54 -12.12 -9.50
CA GLU A 25 -7.80 -12.75 -10.80
C GLU A 25 -8.62 -14.02 -10.58
N LYS A 26 -9.90 -13.99 -10.99
CA LYS A 26 -10.87 -15.08 -10.79
C LYS A 26 -10.93 -15.50 -9.32
N GLU A 27 -10.32 -16.63 -8.97
CA GLU A 27 -10.30 -17.22 -7.63
C GLU A 27 -8.93 -17.08 -6.93
N SER A 28 -7.98 -16.37 -7.55
CA SER A 28 -6.64 -16.18 -7.03
C SER A 28 -6.41 -14.75 -6.54
N ILE A 29 -5.67 -14.63 -5.44
CA ILE A 29 -5.17 -13.36 -4.90
C ILE A 29 -3.66 -13.45 -4.88
N SER A 30 -2.99 -12.52 -5.56
CA SER A 30 -1.52 -12.45 -5.59
C SER A 30 -1.05 -11.06 -5.20
N GLN A 31 0.05 -10.97 -4.45
CA GLN A 31 0.69 -9.70 -4.17
C GLN A 31 1.34 -9.18 -5.46
N LEU A 32 1.06 -7.92 -5.78
CA LEU A 32 1.56 -7.26 -6.98
C LEU A 32 2.71 -6.32 -6.62
N GLU A 33 3.91 -6.65 -7.09
CA GLU A 33 5.07 -5.77 -7.02
C GLU A 33 5.20 -4.95 -8.31
N LEU A 34 4.99 -3.64 -8.19
CA LEU A 34 5.15 -2.70 -9.30
C LEU A 34 6.46 -1.93 -9.17
N SER A 35 7.16 -1.76 -10.29
CA SER A 35 8.21 -0.77 -10.41
C SER A 35 7.62 0.64 -10.39
N GLY A 36 8.35 1.60 -9.86
CA GLY A 36 7.86 2.96 -9.69
C GLY A 36 8.96 3.97 -9.42
N LYS A 37 8.56 5.23 -9.36
CA LYS A 37 9.47 6.34 -9.04
C LYS A 37 9.73 6.34 -7.54
N LYS A 38 11.00 6.21 -7.13
CA LYS A 38 11.38 6.35 -5.71
C LYS A 38 11.04 7.74 -5.21
N VAL A 39 10.51 7.80 -4.00
CA VAL A 39 10.20 9.04 -3.27
C VAL A 39 10.70 8.93 -1.83
N SER A 40 10.75 10.05 -1.13
CA SER A 40 11.07 10.06 0.29
C SER A 40 9.97 9.33 1.07
N PRO A 41 10.31 8.33 1.90
CA PRO A 41 9.34 7.68 2.77
C PRO A 41 8.89 8.63 3.90
N THR A 42 7.74 8.32 4.49
CA THR A 42 7.21 9.03 5.66
C THR A 42 8.14 8.91 6.86
N TYR A 43 8.72 7.73 7.08
CA TYR A 43 9.71 7.52 8.13
C TYR A 43 11.11 7.23 7.57
N VAL A 44 12.12 7.64 8.35
CA VAL A 44 13.53 7.68 7.95
C VAL A 44 14.20 6.34 7.63
N VAL A 45 13.65 5.20 8.08
CA VAL A 45 14.21 3.87 7.77
C VAL A 45 13.25 3.11 6.87
N GLY A 46 13.63 2.85 5.62
CA GLY A 46 12.84 2.08 4.67
C GLY A 46 12.78 2.73 3.29
N ASP A 47 11.74 2.40 2.53
CA ASP A 47 11.57 2.86 1.16
C ASP A 47 10.12 3.24 0.84
N ALA A 48 9.98 4.14 -0.12
CA ALA A 48 8.70 4.51 -0.70
C ALA A 48 8.85 4.73 -2.21
N LYS A 49 7.80 4.38 -2.95
CA LYS A 49 7.72 4.54 -4.40
C LYS A 49 6.29 4.92 -4.81
N ILE A 50 6.18 5.80 -5.80
CA ILE A 50 4.92 6.01 -6.51
C ILE A 50 4.88 5.01 -7.65
N VAL A 51 3.86 4.15 -7.67
CA VAL A 51 3.63 3.14 -8.70
C VAL A 51 2.39 3.49 -9.50
N ASN A 52 2.40 3.15 -10.79
CA ASN A 52 1.22 3.29 -11.63
C ASN A 52 0.44 1.99 -11.61
N LEU A 53 -0.73 1.99 -10.97
CA LEU A 53 -1.65 0.87 -10.96
C LEU A 53 -2.40 0.83 -12.31
N PRO A 54 -2.46 -0.34 -12.99
CA PRO A 54 -3.23 -0.49 -14.23
C PRO A 54 -4.70 -0.13 -14.03
N ASN A 55 -5.31 0.48 -15.05
CA ASN A 55 -6.73 0.87 -15.01
C ASN A 55 -7.69 -0.31 -15.25
N LYS A 56 -7.20 -1.52 -15.52
CA LYS A 56 -8.06 -2.69 -15.81
C LYS A 56 -7.80 -3.78 -14.77
N GLY A 57 -8.88 -4.35 -14.24
CA GLY A 57 -8.87 -5.42 -13.24
C GLY A 57 -9.20 -4.92 -11.83
N THR A 58 -9.22 -5.88 -10.90
CA THR A 58 -9.57 -5.64 -9.50
C THR A 58 -8.30 -5.69 -8.64
N PHE A 59 -8.06 -4.64 -7.88
CA PHE A 59 -6.89 -4.49 -7.02
C PHE A 59 -7.29 -4.10 -5.62
N VAL A 60 -6.61 -4.66 -4.63
CA VAL A 60 -6.80 -4.33 -3.22
C VAL A 60 -5.55 -3.63 -2.72
N TYR A 61 -5.69 -2.37 -2.31
CA TYR A 61 -4.65 -1.62 -1.64
C TYR A 61 -4.88 -1.68 -0.14
N VAL A 62 -3.88 -2.15 0.59
CA VAL A 62 -3.88 -2.22 2.04
C VAL A 62 -2.85 -1.22 2.56
N HIS A 63 -3.26 -0.34 3.46
CA HIS A 63 -2.40 0.60 4.16
C HIS A 63 -2.44 0.32 5.66
N LEU A 64 -1.29 -0.02 6.24
CA LEU A 64 -1.15 -0.33 7.66
C LEU A 64 -0.27 0.71 8.33
N LEU A 65 -0.77 1.31 9.42
CA LEU A 65 -0.04 2.27 10.24
C LEU A 65 0.07 1.75 11.66
N LYS A 66 1.31 1.56 12.12
CA LYS A 66 1.63 1.24 13.51
C LYS A 66 1.88 2.53 14.30
N ASN A 67 1.26 2.66 15.46
CA ASN A 67 1.46 3.77 16.38
C ASN A 67 2.42 3.44 17.54
N ILE A 68 2.72 4.46 18.36
CA ILE A 68 3.66 4.35 19.50
C ILE A 68 3.22 3.37 20.60
N GLN A 69 1.95 2.99 20.64
CA GLN A 69 1.40 2.00 21.58
C GLN A 69 1.39 0.58 20.98
N ASP A 70 2.15 0.37 19.90
CA ASP A 70 2.19 -0.87 19.12
C ASP A 70 0.83 -1.29 18.52
N ARG A 71 -0.15 -0.39 18.47
CA ARG A 71 -1.44 -0.65 17.80
C ARG A 71 -1.31 -0.41 16.31
N VAL A 72 -1.90 -1.29 15.52
CA VAL A 72 -1.94 -1.18 14.05
C VAL A 72 -3.36 -0.80 13.62
N VAL A 73 -3.46 0.28 12.85
CA VAL A 73 -4.70 0.67 12.16
C VAL A 73 -4.52 0.40 10.68
N GLY A 74 -5.51 -0.25 10.08
CA GLY A 74 -5.53 -0.55 8.65
C GLY A 74 -6.56 0.29 7.91
N LYS A 75 -6.27 0.60 6.65
CA LYS A 75 -7.25 1.05 5.66
C LYS A 75 -7.13 0.16 4.44
N VAL A 76 -8.26 -0.31 3.93
CA VAL A 76 -8.34 -1.10 2.70
C VAL A 76 -9.12 -0.32 1.66
N ILE A 77 -8.56 -0.21 0.45
CA ILE A 77 -9.22 0.41 -0.69
C ILE A 77 -9.26 -0.62 -1.81
N VAL A 78 -10.46 -0.91 -2.30
CA VAL A 78 -10.65 -1.78 -3.46
C VAL A 78 -10.86 -0.91 -4.69
N TYR A 79 -10.04 -1.17 -5.70
CA TYR A 79 -10.13 -0.57 -7.02
C TYR A 79 -10.65 -1.59 -8.01
N GLU A 80 -11.66 -1.23 -8.79
CA GLU A 80 -12.16 -2.02 -9.92
C GLU A 80 -12.16 -1.13 -11.17
N ASP A 81 -11.43 -1.56 -12.19
CA ASP A 81 -11.28 -0.83 -13.46
C ASP A 81 -10.95 0.66 -13.27
N GLY A 82 -10.02 0.94 -12.35
CA GLY A 82 -9.54 2.28 -12.04
C GLY A 82 -10.46 3.13 -11.16
N ARG A 83 -11.59 2.57 -10.69
CA ARG A 83 -12.54 3.24 -9.80
C ARG A 83 -12.48 2.67 -8.39
N VAL A 84 -12.65 3.51 -7.39
CA VAL A 84 -12.81 3.05 -6.00
C VAL A 84 -14.20 2.47 -5.83
N VAL A 85 -14.30 1.19 -5.48
CA VAL A 85 -15.57 0.48 -5.25
C VAL A 85 -15.84 0.18 -3.77
N LEU A 86 -14.80 0.14 -2.94
CA LEU A 86 -14.91 -0.07 -1.50
C LEU A 86 -13.78 0.64 -0.74
N ILE A 87 -14.13 1.18 0.44
CA ILE A 87 -13.19 1.71 1.42
C ILE A 87 -13.59 1.13 2.78
N MET A 88 -12.65 0.51 3.49
CA MET A 88 -12.80 -0.02 4.85
C MET A 88 -11.66 0.44 5.75
#